data_AF-A0A1J4JEE6-F1
#
_entry.id   AF-A0A1J4JEE6-F1
#
_cell.length_a   1.000
_cell.length_b   1.000
_cell.length_c   1.000
_cell.angle_alpha   90.00
_cell.angle_beta   90.00
_cell.angle_gamma   90.00
#
_symmetry.space_group_name_H-M   'P 1'
#
loop_
_entity.id
_entity.type
_entity.pdbx_description
1 polymer ?
#
loop_
_entity_poly.entity_id
_entity_poly.type
_entity_poly.pdbx_seq_one_letter_code
_entity_poly.pdbx_strand_id
1 'polypeptide(L)'
;MGHQNFFDQNHQHSQTQTYGTLFYMSPESQLDGDNGIESDVYSFGIILFEILTAHPAYDLTSPELKTTLKLQNKVCLDNYRPQFPFPIKAEFQELIEQCWDPIPYNRPKFTEIYEKLSSDKKYLLNDVDEEEFLVYLDELEEAKNNDFQIQNEEIIAELLAENQILRNENELLKNQTNEEK
;
A
#
# COMPACT_ATOMS: atom_id res chain seq x y z
N MET A 1 34.61 -10.51 -13.86
CA MET A 1 34.95 -10.28 -12.44
C MET A 1 33.63 -9.93 -11.77
N GLY A 2 32.96 -10.74 -10.98
CA GLY A 2 33.28 -11.93 -10.20
C GLY A 2 32.26 -11.90 -9.06
N HIS A 3 31.32 -12.85 -9.04
CA HIS A 3 30.32 -13.04 -7.99
C HIS A 3 31.00 -13.25 -6.61
N GLN A 4 30.34 -12.84 -5.52
CA GLN A 4 29.79 -13.81 -4.53
C GLN A 4 29.14 -13.14 -3.31
N ASN A 5 27.84 -13.43 -3.19
CA ASN A 5 27.01 -13.67 -1.99
C ASN A 5 27.68 -13.59 -0.62
N PHE A 6 27.05 -12.82 0.28
CA PHE A 6 26.77 -13.28 1.63
C PHE A 6 25.29 -13.03 1.94
N PHE A 7 24.53 -14.11 2.03
CA PHE A 7 23.27 -14.15 2.75
C PHE A 7 23.59 -13.90 4.22
N ASP A 8 23.04 -12.84 4.79
CA ASP A 8 22.81 -12.75 6.24
C ASP A 8 21.29 -12.75 6.43
N GLN A 9 20.75 -13.95 6.68
CA GLN A 9 19.40 -14.11 7.21
C GLN A 9 19.42 -13.57 8.64
N ASN A 10 18.92 -12.34 8.88
CA ASN A 10 18.31 -11.85 10.13
C ASN A 10 18.17 -10.31 10.19
N HIS A 11 17.55 -9.66 9.21
CA HIS A 11 17.09 -8.26 9.37
C HIS A 11 15.69 -8.11 8.78
N GLN A 12 14.66 -8.38 9.58
CA GLN A 12 13.35 -7.76 9.34
C GLN A 12 13.52 -6.24 9.50
N HIS A 13 13.13 -5.52 8.44
CA HIS A 13 12.79 -4.09 8.41
C HIS A 13 13.75 -3.11 9.11
N SER A 14 14.87 -2.80 8.48
CA SER A 14 15.50 -1.48 8.66
C SER A 14 15.09 -0.59 7.48
N GLN A 15 13.96 0.11 7.62
CA GLN A 15 13.64 1.22 6.71
C GLN A 15 14.62 2.36 7.02
N THR A 16 15.39 2.77 6.04
CA THR A 16 16.30 3.92 6.15
C THR A 16 15.46 5.19 6.29
N GLN A 17 15.36 5.73 7.50
CA GLN A 17 14.73 7.04 7.75
C GLN A 17 15.47 8.12 6.95
N THR A 18 14.94 8.44 5.78
CA THR A 18 15.34 9.59 4.97
C THR A 18 14.34 10.70 5.22
N TYR A 19 14.82 11.95 5.32
CA TYR A 19 14.01 13.11 5.71
C TYR A 19 12.69 13.28 4.93
N GLY A 20 12.66 12.83 3.66
CA GLY A 20 11.45 12.88 2.82
C GLY A 20 10.33 11.94 3.27
N THR A 21 10.65 10.79 3.86
CA THR A 21 9.65 9.81 4.31
C THR A 21 8.89 10.32 5.53
N LEU A 22 9.54 11.07 6.42
CA LEU A 22 8.97 11.50 7.69
C LEU A 22 7.69 12.35 7.54
N PHE A 23 7.56 13.08 6.43
CA PHE A 23 6.36 13.89 6.16
C PHE A 23 5.11 13.05 5.92
N TYR A 24 5.26 11.80 5.50
CA TYR A 24 4.15 10.91 5.22
C TYR A 24 3.96 9.86 6.31
N MET A 25 4.94 9.67 7.20
CA MET A 25 4.88 8.66 8.25
C MET A 25 3.75 8.93 9.25
N SER A 26 3.03 7.86 9.59
CA SER A 26 2.03 7.89 10.66
C SER A 26 2.66 8.07 12.04
N PRO A 27 1.90 8.51 13.05
CA PRO A 27 2.39 8.71 14.40
C PRO A 27 3.06 7.46 15.01
N GLU A 28 2.44 6.29 14.84
CA GLU A 28 2.96 5.01 15.34
C GLU A 28 4.24 4.57 14.61
N SER A 29 4.35 4.82 13.31
CA SER A 29 5.60 4.58 12.58
C SER A 29 6.73 5.49 13.06
N GLN A 30 6.43 6.73 13.43
CA GLN A 30 7.42 7.68 13.94
C GLN A 30 7.87 7.39 15.37
N LEU A 31 6.98 6.85 16.21
CA LEU A 31 7.25 6.57 17.62
C LEU A 31 7.84 5.18 17.85
N ASP A 32 7.20 4.16 17.29
CA ASP A 32 7.47 2.75 17.61
C ASP A 32 8.10 1.99 16.44
N GLY A 33 8.18 2.61 15.25
CA GLY A 33 8.67 1.96 14.04
C GLY A 33 7.68 0.94 13.46
N ASP A 34 6.42 0.96 13.90
CA ASP A 34 5.37 0.09 13.40
C ASP A 34 4.92 0.53 12.01
N ASN A 35 5.03 -0.35 11.01
CA ASN A 35 4.78 -0.04 9.60
C ASN A 35 3.71 -0.99 9.04
N GLY A 36 2.51 -0.93 9.61
CA GLY A 36 1.35 -1.69 9.15
C GLY A 36 0.66 -1.09 7.92
N ILE A 37 -0.34 -1.80 7.40
CA ILE A 37 -1.17 -1.33 6.27
C ILE A 37 -1.87 -0.01 6.64
N GLU A 38 -2.23 0.16 7.90
CA GLU A 38 -2.85 1.36 8.43
C GLU A 38 -1.89 2.57 8.36
N SER A 39 -0.57 2.36 8.49
CA SER A 39 0.44 3.40 8.29
C SER A 39 0.54 3.84 6.83
N ASP A 40 0.38 2.91 5.89
CA ASP A 40 0.30 3.22 4.46
C ASP A 40 -0.98 4.00 4.13
N VAL A 41 -2.11 3.68 4.78
CA VAL A 41 -3.36 4.45 4.64
C VAL A 41 -3.20 5.89 5.14
N TYR A 42 -2.50 6.09 6.26
CA TYR A 42 -2.17 7.43 6.74
C TYR A 42 -1.35 8.21 5.70
N SER A 43 -0.30 7.58 5.18
CA SER A 43 0.57 8.18 4.15
C SER A 43 -0.23 8.54 2.90
N PHE A 44 -1.15 7.67 2.47
CA PHE A 44 -2.09 7.94 1.39
C PHE A 44 -2.98 9.16 1.68
N GLY A 45 -3.48 9.32 2.89
CA GLY A 45 -4.26 10.50 3.29
C GLY A 45 -3.48 11.81 3.14
N ILE A 46 -2.20 11.82 3.54
CA ILE A 46 -1.30 12.96 3.36
C ILE A 46 -1.07 13.26 1.87
N ILE A 47 -0.82 12.23 1.06
CA ILE A 47 -0.62 12.40 -0.39
C ILE A 47 -1.89 12.92 -1.06
N LEU A 48 -3.06 12.39 -0.69
CA LEU A 48 -4.35 12.82 -1.24
C LEU A 48 -4.63 14.29 -0.90
N PHE A 49 -4.27 14.73 0.31
CA PHE A 49 -4.29 16.15 0.68
C PHE A 49 -3.42 16.99 -0.27
N GLU A 50 -2.18 16.59 -0.52
CA GLU A 50 -1.26 17.35 -1.38
C GLU A 50 -1.75 17.39 -2.84
N ILE A 51 -2.29 16.28 -3.36
CA ILE A 51 -2.86 16.21 -4.71
C ILE A 51 -4.02 17.20 -4.86
N LEU A 52 -4.98 17.18 -3.93
CA LEU A 52 -6.21 17.97 -4.03
C LEU A 52 -6.00 19.46 -3.73
N THR A 53 -5.03 19.78 -2.89
CA THR A 53 -4.73 21.17 -2.55
C THR A 53 -3.65 21.77 -3.45
N ALA A 54 -2.80 20.94 -4.08
CA ALA A 54 -1.55 21.36 -4.72
C ALA A 54 -0.62 22.16 -3.79
N HIS A 55 -0.71 21.92 -2.48
CA HIS A 55 0.12 22.54 -1.44
C HIS A 55 0.86 21.47 -0.64
N PRO A 56 2.06 21.79 -0.11
CA PRO A 56 2.75 20.87 0.79
C PRO A 56 1.94 20.65 2.07
N ALA A 57 1.84 19.40 2.52
CA ALA A 57 1.12 19.03 3.74
C ALA A 57 1.68 19.74 4.99
N TYR A 58 3.00 19.89 5.05
CA TYR A 58 3.70 20.54 6.16
C TYR A 58 4.61 21.64 5.66
N ASP A 59 4.29 22.90 6.00
CA ASP A 59 5.12 24.06 5.67
C ASP A 59 6.37 24.12 6.58
N LEU A 60 7.50 23.64 6.05
CA LEU A 60 8.79 23.64 6.75
C LEU A 60 9.43 25.03 6.86
N THR A 61 8.86 26.05 6.21
CA THR A 61 9.29 27.43 6.43
C THR A 61 8.77 27.98 7.76
N SER A 62 7.67 27.41 8.27
CA SER A 62 7.12 27.74 9.59
C SER A 62 8.08 27.35 10.71
N PRO A 63 8.42 28.25 11.64
CA PRO A 63 9.25 27.94 12.80
C PRO A 63 8.71 26.80 13.67
N GLU A 64 7.41 26.53 13.62
CA GLU A 64 6.74 25.47 14.37
C GLU A 64 6.96 24.08 13.78
N LEU A 65 7.25 23.97 12.48
CA LEU A 65 7.44 22.68 11.77
C LEU A 65 8.83 22.52 11.15
N LYS A 66 9.68 23.55 11.24
CA LYS A 66 10.99 23.66 10.55
C LYS A 66 11.96 22.50 10.77
N THR A 67 11.82 21.72 11.84
CA THR A 67 12.72 20.59 12.11
C THR A 67 11.93 19.29 12.25
N THR A 68 12.54 18.19 11.86
CA THR A 68 12.00 16.82 12.01
C THR A 68 11.44 16.57 13.41
N LEU A 69 12.18 16.96 14.46
CA LEU A 69 11.75 16.78 15.85
C LEU A 69 10.50 17.60 16.20
N LYS A 70 10.40 18.85 15.70
CA LYS A 70 9.22 19.68 15.95
C LYS A 70 8.00 19.16 15.22
N LEU A 71 8.17 18.73 13.97
CA LEU A 71 7.10 18.12 13.21
C LEU A 71 6.64 16.81 13.86
N GLN A 72 7.57 15.94 14.25
CA GLN A 72 7.25 14.70 14.96
C GLN A 72 6.47 14.99 16.24
N ASN A 73 6.90 15.96 17.06
CA ASN A 73 6.16 16.34 18.26
C ASN A 73 4.75 16.85 17.92
N LYS A 74 4.61 17.68 16.90
CA LYS A 74 3.29 18.18 16.47
C LYS A 74 2.37 17.04 16.03
N VAL A 75 2.84 16.15 15.16
CA VAL A 75 2.03 15.04 14.62
C VAL A 75 1.71 14.01 15.71
N CYS A 76 2.69 13.62 16.52
CA CYS A 76 2.58 12.52 17.46
C CYS A 76 2.01 12.93 18.83
N LEU A 77 2.32 14.13 19.32
CA LEU A 77 1.93 14.58 20.67
C LEU A 77 0.77 15.58 20.63
N ASP A 78 0.81 16.52 19.69
CA ASP A 78 -0.25 17.54 19.58
C ASP A 78 -1.41 17.10 18.66
N ASN A 79 -1.32 15.89 18.08
CA ASN A 79 -2.23 15.37 17.07
C ASN A 79 -2.48 16.34 15.90
N TYR A 80 -1.43 17.09 15.52
CA TYR A 80 -1.51 18.06 14.44
C TYR A 80 -1.73 17.37 13.10
N ARG A 81 -2.59 17.97 12.25
CA ARG A 81 -2.80 17.60 10.85
C ARG A 81 -2.74 18.84 9.94
N PRO A 82 -2.33 18.68 8.67
CA PRO A 82 -2.36 19.74 7.67
C PRO A 82 -3.69 20.50 7.66
N GLN A 83 -3.61 21.83 7.55
CA GLN A 83 -4.80 22.68 7.44
C GLN A 83 -5.13 22.89 5.97
N PHE A 84 -6.39 22.73 5.60
CA PHE A 84 -6.83 22.97 4.24
C PHE A 84 -6.71 24.46 3.90
N PRO A 85 -5.92 24.84 2.87
CA PRO A 85 -5.70 26.24 2.52
C PRO A 85 -6.96 26.91 1.93
N PHE A 86 -7.88 26.10 1.41
CA PHE A 86 -9.19 26.49 0.90
C PHE A 86 -10.16 25.30 1.03
N PRO A 87 -11.49 25.53 1.01
CA PRO A 87 -12.46 24.46 1.02
C PRO A 87 -12.28 23.55 -0.21
N ILE A 88 -12.19 22.24 0.03
CA ILE A 88 -12.26 21.23 -1.02
C ILE A 88 -13.63 20.55 -0.97
N LYS A 89 -13.90 19.68 -1.95
CA LYS A 89 -15.11 18.87 -1.97
C LYS A 89 -15.22 18.02 -0.68
N ALA A 90 -16.35 18.09 0.00
CA ALA A 90 -16.52 17.58 1.36
C ALA A 90 -16.21 16.09 1.49
N GLU A 91 -16.60 15.31 0.49
CA GLU A 91 -16.40 13.86 0.49
C GLU A 91 -14.91 13.48 0.49
N PHE A 92 -14.08 14.26 -0.20
CA PHE A 92 -12.63 14.09 -0.17
C PHE A 92 -12.01 14.56 1.15
N GLN A 93 -12.50 15.68 1.69
CA GLN A 93 -12.04 16.16 3.00
C GLN A 93 -12.32 15.10 4.08
N GLU A 94 -13.53 14.56 4.13
CA GLU A 94 -13.90 13.49 5.06
C GLU A 94 -13.04 12.23 4.86
N LEU A 95 -12.74 11.86 3.62
CA LEU A 95 -11.88 10.70 3.32
C LEU A 95 -10.45 10.91 3.79
N ILE A 96 -9.85 12.07 3.50
CA ILE A 96 -8.52 12.44 4.02
C ILE A 96 -8.55 12.40 5.55
N GLU A 97 -9.61 12.95 6.15
CA GLU A 97 -9.75 13.00 7.60
C GLU A 97 -9.86 11.63 8.27
N GLN A 98 -10.50 10.67 7.60
CA GLN A 98 -10.53 9.28 8.02
C GLN A 98 -9.17 8.59 7.84
N CYS A 99 -8.47 8.83 6.73
CA CYS A 99 -7.17 8.21 6.45
C CYS A 99 -6.10 8.58 7.46
N TRP A 100 -6.08 9.82 7.96
CA TRP A 100 -5.08 10.28 8.92
C TRP A 100 -5.54 10.24 10.39
N ASP A 101 -6.55 9.43 10.71
CA ASP A 101 -7.07 9.28 12.08
C ASP A 101 -5.92 8.88 13.05
N PRO A 102 -5.85 9.49 14.25
CA PRO A 102 -4.84 9.14 15.24
C PRO A 102 -4.85 7.66 15.66
N ILE A 103 -6.00 6.99 15.58
CA ILE A 103 -6.15 5.58 15.92
C ILE A 103 -6.05 4.78 14.61
N PRO A 104 -5.01 3.96 14.41
CA PRO A 104 -4.81 3.21 13.15
C PRO A 104 -6.02 2.40 12.73
N TYR A 105 -6.70 1.75 13.68
CA TYR A 105 -7.87 0.90 13.42
C TYR A 105 -9.14 1.66 12.98
N ASN A 106 -9.20 2.99 13.15
CA ASN A 106 -10.31 3.80 12.66
C ASN A 106 -10.13 4.20 11.19
N ARG A 107 -8.92 4.04 10.65
CA ARG A 107 -8.61 4.37 9.27
C ARG A 107 -9.30 3.37 8.33
N PRO A 108 -9.80 3.81 7.17
CA PRO A 108 -10.46 2.92 6.22
C PRO A 108 -9.45 1.97 5.59
N LYS A 109 -9.91 0.80 5.15
CA LYS A 109 -9.06 -0.11 4.37
C LYS A 109 -8.90 0.41 2.94
N PHE A 110 -7.79 0.08 2.28
CA PHE A 110 -7.63 0.39 0.86
C PHE A 110 -8.74 -0.15 -0.03
N THR A 111 -9.36 -1.28 0.33
CA THR A 111 -10.54 -1.80 -0.37
C THR A 111 -11.72 -0.85 -0.29
N GLU A 112 -11.98 -0.27 0.89
CA GLU A 112 -13.06 0.69 1.11
C GLU A 112 -12.76 2.03 0.43
N ILE A 113 -11.49 2.45 0.44
CA ILE A 113 -11.01 3.63 -0.31
C ILE A 113 -11.23 3.41 -1.80
N TYR A 114 -10.79 2.27 -2.34
CA TYR A 114 -10.94 1.93 -3.76
C TYR A 114 -12.42 1.95 -4.18
N GLU A 115 -13.29 1.26 -3.43
CA GLU A 115 -14.73 1.23 -3.71
C GLU A 115 -15.35 2.63 -3.73
N LYS A 116 -14.98 3.48 -2.76
CA LYS A 116 -15.39 4.89 -2.73
C LYS A 116 -14.96 5.62 -4.00
N LEU A 117 -13.67 5.54 -4.35
CA LEU A 117 -13.09 6.31 -5.46
C LEU A 117 -13.50 5.79 -6.84
N SER A 118 -13.74 4.50 -7.00
CA SER A 118 -14.07 3.89 -8.30
C SER A 118 -15.57 3.90 -8.60
N SER A 119 -16.42 3.76 -7.58
CA SER A 119 -17.84 3.47 -7.79
C SER A 119 -18.76 4.64 -7.45
N ASP A 120 -18.32 5.57 -6.59
CA ASP A 120 -19.17 6.65 -6.11
C ASP A 120 -18.78 7.98 -6.75
N LYS A 121 -19.64 8.49 -7.65
CA LYS A 121 -19.44 9.75 -8.39
C LYS A 121 -19.22 10.96 -7.49
N LYS A 122 -19.58 10.89 -6.21
CA LYS A 122 -19.24 11.96 -5.25
C LYS A 122 -17.73 12.14 -5.08
N TYR A 123 -16.91 11.15 -5.45
CA TYR A 123 -15.45 11.26 -5.49
C TYR A 123 -14.89 11.65 -6.86
N LEU A 124 -15.72 12.13 -7.80
CA LEU A 124 -15.23 12.81 -9.00
C LEU A 124 -15.06 14.30 -8.76
N LEU A 125 -13.96 14.86 -9.26
CA LEU A 125 -13.81 16.31 -9.35
C LEU A 125 -14.73 16.86 -10.44
N ASN A 126 -15.08 18.14 -10.35
CA ASN A 126 -16.12 18.74 -11.20
C ASN A 126 -15.74 18.82 -12.68
N ASP A 127 -14.45 18.73 -12.99
CA ASP A 127 -13.82 18.87 -14.30
C ASP A 127 -13.34 17.54 -14.90
N VAL A 128 -13.70 16.41 -14.27
CA VAL A 128 -13.36 15.08 -14.79
C VAL A 128 -14.31 14.69 -15.92
N ASP A 129 -13.74 14.21 -17.02
CA ASP A 129 -14.50 13.50 -18.06
C ASP A 129 -14.89 12.12 -17.54
N GLU A 130 -16.19 11.94 -17.29
CA GLU A 130 -16.71 10.71 -16.71
C GLU A 130 -16.57 9.52 -17.68
N GLU A 131 -16.66 9.75 -19.00
CA GLU A 131 -16.52 8.68 -19.99
C GLU A 131 -15.07 8.20 -20.05
N GLU A 132 -14.10 9.12 -20.06
CA GLU A 132 -12.67 8.78 -19.99
C GLU A 132 -12.33 8.05 -18.69
N PHE A 133 -12.89 8.50 -17.56
CA PHE A 133 -12.70 7.85 -16.27
C PHE A 133 -13.23 6.41 -16.24
N LEU A 134 -14.42 6.17 -16.80
CA LEU A 134 -15.00 4.83 -16.88
C LEU A 134 -14.18 3.91 -17.78
N VAL A 135 -13.68 4.42 -18.91
CA VAL A 135 -12.78 3.65 -19.79
C VAL A 135 -11.52 3.25 -19.03
N TYR A 136 -10.93 4.16 -18.24
CA TYR A 136 -9.78 3.85 -17.41
C TYR A 136 -10.09 2.76 -16.35
N LEU A 137 -11.27 2.80 -15.74
CA LEU A 137 -11.68 1.77 -14.78
C LEU A 137 -11.86 0.40 -15.44
N ASP A 138 -12.48 0.33 -16.62
CA ASP A 138 -12.62 -0.90 -17.38
C ASP A 138 -11.24 -1.51 -17.72
N GLU A 139 -10.29 -0.68 -18.14
CA GLU A 139 -8.90 -1.11 -18.40
C GLU A 139 -8.22 -1.68 -17.14
N LEU A 140 -8.44 -1.07 -15.96
CA LEU A 140 -7.91 -1.57 -14.70
C LEU A 140 -8.50 -2.92 -14.31
N GLU A 141 -9.80 -3.11 -14.51
CA GLU A 141 -10.48 -4.38 -14.24
C GLU A 141 -9.99 -5.49 -15.17
N GLU A 142 -9.83 -5.20 -16.46
CA GLU A 142 -9.25 -6.13 -17.43
C GLU A 142 -7.82 -6.53 -17.05
N ALA A 143 -6.97 -5.55 -16.71
CA ALA A 143 -5.60 -5.82 -16.28
C ALA A 143 -5.55 -6.72 -15.04
N LYS A 144 -6.37 -6.43 -14.03
CA LYS A 144 -6.46 -7.23 -12.80
C LYS A 144 -6.92 -8.66 -13.07
N ASN A 145 -7.89 -8.83 -13.95
CA ASN A 145 -8.38 -10.14 -14.35
C ASN A 145 -7.29 -10.94 -15.08
N ASN A 146 -6.54 -10.28 -15.97
CA ASN A 146 -5.43 -10.91 -16.69
C ASN A 146 -4.31 -11.35 -15.74
N ASP A 147 -3.91 -10.51 -14.78
CA ASP A 147 -2.91 -10.86 -13.77
C ASP A 147 -3.33 -12.09 -12.96
N PHE A 148 -4.62 -12.18 -12.59
CA PHE A 148 -5.15 -13.33 -11.86
C PHE A 148 -5.16 -14.60 -12.72
N GLN A 149 -5.49 -14.51 -14.01
CA GLN A 149 -5.42 -15.65 -14.92
C GLN A 149 -3.97 -16.15 -15.06
N ILE A 150 -3.01 -15.24 -15.23
CA ILE A 150 -1.58 -15.58 -15.34
C ILE A 150 -1.12 -16.33 -14.08
N GLN A 151 -1.43 -15.80 -12.89
CA GLN A 151 -1.07 -16.45 -11.62
C GLN A 151 -1.68 -17.85 -11.49
N ASN A 152 -2.94 -18.03 -11.90
CA ASN A 152 -3.59 -19.34 -11.86
C ASN A 152 -2.93 -20.33 -12.82
N GLU A 153 -2.58 -19.90 -14.04
CA GLU A 153 -1.91 -20.75 -15.02
C GLU A 153 -0.53 -21.21 -14.53
N GLU A 154 0.24 -20.31 -13.90
CA GLU A 154 1.53 -20.63 -13.29
C GLU A 154 1.39 -21.67 -12.17
N ILE A 155 0.43 -21.47 -11.25
CA ILE A 155 0.16 -22.40 -10.15
C ILE A 155 -0.27 -23.77 -10.69
N ILE A 156 -1.13 -23.81 -11.71
CA ILE A 156 -1.59 -25.06 -12.34
C ILE A 156 -0.40 -25.79 -12.97
N ALA A 157 0.48 -25.09 -13.68
CA ALA A 157 1.66 -25.69 -14.30
C ALA A 157 2.59 -26.32 -13.25
N GLU A 158 2.81 -25.64 -12.12
CA GLU A 158 3.63 -26.14 -11.01
C GLU A 158 3.01 -27.40 -10.38
N LEU A 159 1.70 -27.38 -10.09
CA LEU A 159 0.98 -28.54 -9.55
C LEU A 159 0.98 -29.74 -10.50
N LEU A 160 0.89 -29.51 -11.81
CA LEU A 160 0.96 -30.59 -12.80
C LEU A 160 2.35 -31.22 -12.85
N ALA A 161 3.41 -30.40 -12.75
CA ALA A 161 4.79 -30.89 -12.70
C ALA A 161 5.04 -31.72 -11.44
N GLU A 162 4.61 -31.24 -10.27
CA GLU A 162 4.75 -31.96 -8.99
C GLU A 162 3.97 -33.28 -9.02
N ASN A 163 2.73 -33.27 -9.49
CA ASN A 163 1.93 -34.49 -9.64
C ASN A 163 2.59 -35.52 -10.58
N GLN A 164 3.24 -35.06 -11.64
CA GLN A 164 3.95 -35.97 -12.55
C GLN A 164 5.17 -36.61 -11.87
N ILE A 165 5.94 -35.84 -11.09
CA ILE A 165 7.07 -36.35 -10.32
C ILE A 165 6.58 -37.41 -9.32
N LEU A 166 5.54 -37.10 -8.54
CA LEU A 166 4.97 -38.02 -7.56
C LEU A 166 4.45 -39.32 -8.22
N ARG A 167 3.85 -39.23 -9.40
CA ARG A 167 3.42 -40.42 -10.15
C ARG A 167 4.60 -41.29 -10.54
N ASN A 168 5.67 -40.69 -11.07
CA ASN A 168 6.87 -41.42 -11.46
C ASN A 168 7.55 -42.10 -10.24
N GLU A 169 7.63 -41.42 -9.10
CA GLU A 169 8.17 -41.97 -7.86
C GLU A 169 7.35 -43.16 -7.35
N ASN A 170 6.02 -43.03 -7.36
CA ASN A 170 5.13 -44.11 -6.97
C ASN A 170 5.26 -45.34 -7.88
N GLU A 171 5.46 -45.15 -9.19
CA GLU A 171 5.71 -46.24 -10.12
C GLU A 171 7.05 -46.94 -9.84
N LEU A 172 8.11 -46.17 -9.56
CA LEU A 172 9.43 -46.72 -9.22
C LEU A 172 9.36 -47.59 -7.95
N LEU A 173 8.71 -47.09 -6.90
CA LEU A 173 8.54 -47.81 -5.63
C LEU A 173 7.74 -49.12 -5.81
N LYS A 174 6.68 -49.10 -6.63
CA LYS A 174 5.90 -50.31 -6.95
C LYS A 174 6.75 -51.36 -7.66
N ASN A 175 7.61 -50.95 -8.58
CA ASN A 175 8.49 -51.88 -9.28
C ASN A 175 9.53 -52.52 -8.35
N GLN A 176 10.14 -51.73 -7.45
CA GLN A 176 11.09 -52.23 -6.44
C GLN A 176 10.44 -53.23 -5.48
N THR A 177 9.21 -52.97 -5.02
CA THR A 177 8.51 -53.86 -4.08
C THR A 177 8.10 -55.20 -4.71
N ASN A 178 7.97 -55.26 -6.04
CA ASN A 178 7.65 -56.48 -6.78
C ASN A 178 8.89 -57.34 -7.09
N GLU A 179 10.10 -56.78 -7.08
CA GLU A 179 11.35 -57.51 -7.29
C GLU A 179 11.88 -58.16 -5.99
N GLU A 180 11.41 -57.73 -4.82
CA GLU A 180 11.80 -58.26 -3.50
C GLU A 180 10.92 -59.42 -2.98
N LYS A 181 9.96 -59.93 -3.78
CA LYS A 181 9.09 -61.08 -3.45
C LYS A 181 9.39 -62.30 -4.31
#